data_AF-A0A5K1EK08-F1
#
_entry.id   AF-A0A5K1EK08-F1
#
_cell.length_a   1.000
_cell.length_b   1.000
_cell.length_c   1.000
_cell.angle_alpha   90.00
_cell.angle_beta   90.00
_cell.angle_gamma   90.00
#
_symmetry.space_group_name_H-M   'P 1'
#
loop_
_entity.id
_entity.type
_entity.pdbx_description
1 polymer ?
#
loop_
_entity_poly.entity_id
_entity_poly.type
_entity_poly.pdbx_seq_one_letter_code
_entity_poly.pdbx_strand_id
1 'polypeptide(L)' 'VFSMLDTRSVCRAAATCSMFNKCAMDSLCYQYIDLTSAETKVNNSVVFAMVQRAAKNL' A
#
# COMPACT_ATOMS: atom_id res chain seq x y z
N VAL A 1 -4.39 11.86 -4.33
CA VAL A 1 -4.92 11.70 -2.95
C VAL A 1 -4.36 10.44 -2.29
N PHE A 2 -4.65 9.24 -2.80
CA PHE A 2 -4.13 7.99 -2.23
C PHE A 2 -2.60 7.89 -2.24
N SER A 3 -1.92 8.43 -3.25
CA SER A 3 -0.45 8.50 -3.32
C SER A 3 0.21 9.43 -2.28
N MET A 4 -0.57 10.25 -1.59
CA MET A 4 -0.08 11.14 -0.52
C MET A 4 -0.34 10.55 0.88
N LEU A 5 -1.01 9.40 0.96
CA LEU A 5 -1.30 8.71 2.21
C LEU A 5 -0.14 7.78 2.57
N ASP A 6 0.10 7.60 3.87
CA ASP A 6 0.99 6.54 4.33
C ASP A 6 0.44 5.15 3.96
N THR A 7 1.32 4.15 3.93
CA THR A 7 0.99 2.80 3.49
C THR A 7 -0.12 2.14 4.32
N ARG A 8 -0.24 2.46 5.63
CA ARG A 8 -1.31 1.92 6.48
C ARG A 8 -2.65 2.55 6.12
N SER A 9 -2.67 3.86 5.91
CA SER A 9 -3.86 4.62 5.50
C SER A 9 -4.37 4.17 4.14
N VAL A 10 -3.47 3.89 3.18
CA VAL A 10 -3.83 3.28 1.88
C VAL A 10 -4.47 1.91 2.07
N CYS A 11 -3.88 1.05 2.91
CA CYS A 11 -4.42 -0.29 3.18
C CYS A 11 -5.80 -0.24 3.86
N ARG A 12 -6.00 0.69 4.80
CA ARG A 12 -7.30 0.90 5.46
C ARG A 12 -8.35 1.38 4.46
N ALA A 13 -8.01 2.36 3.62
CA ALA A 13 -8.92 2.86 2.60
C ALA A 13 -9.25 1.78 1.54
N ALA A 14 -8.30 0.90 1.19
CA ALA A 14 -8.57 -0.22 0.30
C ALA A 14 -9.63 -1.20 0.86
N ALA A 15 -9.70 -1.35 2.19
CA ALA A 15 -10.65 -2.26 2.84
C ALA A 15 -12.07 -1.70 3.00
N THR A 16 -12.29 -0.39 2.78
CA THR A 16 -13.61 0.23 3.04
C THR A 16 -14.60 0.02 1.91
N CYS A 17 -14.18 0.12 0.65
CA CYS A 17 -15.07 -0.08 -0.50
C CYS A 17 -14.30 -0.44 -1.78
N SER A 18 -15.03 -0.98 -2.75
CA SER A 18 -14.47 -1.43 -4.04
C SER A 18 -13.85 -0.28 -4.86
N MET A 19 -14.43 0.92 -4.79
CA MET A 19 -13.88 2.10 -5.47
C MET A 19 -12.52 2.49 -4.87
N PHE A 20 -12.42 2.57 -3.55
CA PHE A 20 -11.17 2.91 -2.88
C PHE A 20 -10.12 1.82 -3.05
N ASN A 21 -10.53 0.54 -3.06
CA ASN A 21 -9.62 -0.55 -3.39
C ASN A 21 -8.99 -0.38 -4.78
N LYS A 22 -9.78 0.01 -5.80
CA LYS A 22 -9.23 0.28 -7.14
C LYS A 22 -8.22 1.42 -7.12
N CYS A 23 -8.52 2.52 -6.43
CA CYS A 23 -7.59 3.66 -6.31
C CYS A 23 -6.33 3.30 -5.51
N ALA A 24 -6.46 2.50 -4.46
CA ALA A 24 -5.36 2.07 -3.59
C ALA A 24 -4.47 0.97 -4.19
N MET A 25 -4.88 0.36 -5.31
CA MET A 25 -4.10 -0.62 -6.07
C MET A 25 -3.23 0.03 -7.17
N ASP A 26 -3.31 1.35 -7.33
CA ASP A 26 -2.46 2.11 -8.24
C ASP A 26 -0.99 2.05 -7.77
N SER A 27 -0.05 1.83 -8.70
CA SER A 27 1.38 1.69 -8.38
C SER A 27 1.97 2.95 -7.75
N LEU A 28 1.42 4.13 -8.03
CA LEU A 28 1.84 5.40 -7.40
C LEU A 28 1.59 5.42 -5.89
N CYS A 29 0.66 4.60 -5.38
CA CYS A 29 0.39 4.48 -3.94
C CYS A 29 1.45 3.66 -3.19
N TYR A 30 2.34 2.99 -3.91
CA TYR A 30 3.39 2.13 -3.35
C TYR A 30 4.80 2.59 -3.76
N GLN A 31 4.94 3.77 -4.37
CA GLN A 31 6.23 4.31 -4.82
C GLN A 31 7.18 4.62 -3.66
N TYR A 32 6.64 4.94 -2.48
CA TYR A 32 7.40 5.23 -1.27
C TYR A 32 6.81 4.47 -0.08
N ILE A 33 7.41 3.33 0.26
CA ILE A 33 7.01 2.51 1.41
C ILE A 33 8.04 2.72 2.51
N ASP A 34 7.62 3.35 3.60
CA ASP A 34 8.45 3.47 4.80
C ASP A 34 8.31 2.20 5.67
N LEU A 35 9.40 1.43 5.75
CA LEU A 35 9.52 0.23 6.60
C LEU A 35 10.31 0.52 7.88
N THR A 36 10.79 1.75 8.08
CA THR A 36 11.66 2.12 9.21
C THR A 36 10.88 2.57 10.44
N SER A 37 9.56 2.76 10.32
CA SER A 37 8.68 3.14 11.42
C SER A 37 8.73 2.09 12.54
N ALA A 38 9.18 2.48 13.73
CA ALA A 38 9.32 1.61 14.90
C ALA A 38 8.02 0.91 15.34
N GLU A 39 6.86 1.42 14.92
CA GLU A 39 5.55 0.81 15.16
C GLU A 39 5.12 -0.18 14.08
N THR A 40 5.77 -0.16 12.92
CA THR A 40 5.41 -1.06 11.83
C THR A 40 5.99 -2.45 12.07
N LYS A 41 5.19 -3.31 12.72
CA LYS A 41 5.42 -4.77 12.71
C LYS A 41 5.12 -5.31 11.29
N VAL A 42 5.89 -4.88 10.29
CA VAL A 42 5.74 -5.39 8.92
C VAL A 42 6.47 -6.72 8.83
N ASN A 43 5.73 -7.79 8.58
CA ASN A 43 6.32 -9.08 8.28
C ASN A 43 6.74 -9.14 6.79
N ASN A 44 7.70 -9.98 6.44
CA ASN A 44 8.16 -10.21 5.06
C ASN A 44 7.01 -10.55 4.10
N SER A 45 5.94 -11.18 4.58
CA SER A 45 4.73 -11.46 3.80
C SER A 45 4.00 -10.19 3.34
N VAL A 46 3.96 -9.16 4.19
CA VAL A 46 3.34 -7.87 3.87
C VAL A 46 4.20 -7.11 2.86
N VAL A 47 5.52 -7.11 3.05
CA VAL A 47 6.47 -6.55 2.08
C VAL A 47 6.33 -7.23 0.71
N PHE A 48 6.28 -8.56 0.69
CA PHE A 48 6.10 -9.34 -0.55
C PHE A 48 4.80 -8.98 -1.26
N ALA A 49 3.68 -8.87 -0.52
CA ALA A 49 2.40 -8.47 -1.09
C ALA A 49 2.43 -7.03 -1.67
N MET A 50 3.13 -6.10 -1.01
CA MET A 50 3.28 -4.72 -1.49
C MET A 50 4.11 -4.65 -2.77
N VAL A 51 5.25 -5.35 -2.82
CA VAL A 51 6.08 -5.45 -4.02
C VAL A 51 5.27 -6.05 -5.17
N GLN A 52 4.52 -7.11 -4.91
CA GLN A 52 3.70 -7.76 -5.93
C GLN A 52 2.62 -6.82 -6.47
N ARG A 53 2.00 -5.97 -5.63
CA ARG A 53 1.03 -4.96 -6.06
C ARG A 53 1.66 -3.85 -6.89
N ALA A 54 2.84 -3.37 -6.51
CA ALA A 54 3.57 -2.37 -7.29
C ALA A 54 3.98 -2.93 -8.67
N ALA A 55 4.45 -4.18 -8.69
CA ALA A 55 4.87 -4.86 -9.92
C ALA A 55 3.70 -5.29 -10.83
N LYS A 56 2.49 -5.45 -10.30
CA LYS A 56 1.33 -5.91 -11.09
C LYS A 56 0.88 -4.93 -12.18
N ASN A 57 1.37 -3.69 -12.14
CA ASN A 57 1.08 -2.64 -13.12
C ASN A 57 2.28 -2.30 -14.03
N LEU A 58 3.32 -3.14 -14.05
CA LEU A 58 4.44 -3.13 -15.01
C LEU A 58 4.25 -4.23 -16.05
#